data_AF-A0A2G8RV91-F1
#
_entry.id   AF-A0A2G8RV91-F1
#
_cell.length_a   1.000
_cell.length_b   1.000
_cell.length_c   1.000
_cell.angle_alpha   90.00
_cell.angle_beta   90.00
_cell.angle_gamma   90.00
#
_symmetry.space_group_name_H-M   'P 1'
#
loop_
_entity.id
_entity.type
_entity.pdbx_description
1 polymer ?
#
loop_
_entity_poly.entity_id
_entity_poly.type
_entity_poly.pdbx_seq_one_letter_code
_entity_poly.pdbx_strand_id
1 'polypeptide(L)'
;MDYATSALPAQFDRRAATASFIVNLFTFHSKHGTSPDLTAPRVFMDLPAPPEHIDRDMVDECHRIARAVATTVENKYVLEWSAEDYAKDVGGGVLVKPEHEATLMRKYPPLIDVHKVLNSMEEHLPIIDDRPAVITDRDGNVLVWSLPGILPEKRQMEILKATRCIEAQLSTKPVPPDEPIMKHWRSGKPFFSKSGDWLSGTTLLYVAGFAQGHTGPKHPLIPSADAKSQRAKDWMAEFETSGGVLDGILAITHPGLYDAARAVAETIWQKRGTSHSLMELWPTCFSSIQVIANRGTPRHRDNSALPGWLDLLLSLRTYGENGVLEL
;
A
#
# COMPACT_ATOMS: atom_id res chain seq x y z
N MET A 1 12.65 26.51 22.47
CA MET A 1 12.94 25.81 21.21
C MET A 1 13.79 24.63 21.60
N ASP A 2 13.15 23.49 21.85
CA ASP A 2 13.89 22.26 22.10
C ASP A 2 14.43 21.78 20.76
N TYR A 3 15.76 21.78 20.63
CA TYR A 3 16.43 21.11 19.54
C TYR A 3 16.19 19.61 19.76
N ALA A 4 15.26 19.04 19.00
CA ALA A 4 15.22 17.58 18.87
C ALA A 4 16.60 17.10 18.40
N THR A 5 17.03 15.98 18.97
CA THR A 5 18.26 15.31 18.59
C THR A 5 18.34 15.17 17.07
N SER A 6 19.47 15.52 16.46
CA SER A 6 19.69 15.37 15.02
C SER A 6 19.60 13.91 14.56
N ALA A 7 19.78 12.96 15.48
CA ALA A 7 19.61 11.53 15.21
C ALA A 7 18.14 11.18 14.95
N LEU A 8 17.91 10.34 13.95
CA LEU A 8 16.60 9.76 13.68
C LEU A 8 16.20 8.80 14.82
N PRO A 9 14.90 8.57 15.05
CA PRO A 9 14.44 7.55 15.99
C PRO A 9 14.94 6.15 15.58
N ALA A 10 15.33 5.32 16.54
CA ALA A 10 15.96 4.02 16.29
C ALA A 10 15.13 3.06 15.41
N GLN A 11 13.80 3.18 15.39
CA GLN A 11 12.97 2.35 14.49
C GLN A 11 13.18 2.67 13.00
N PHE A 12 13.67 3.87 12.65
CA PHE A 12 13.98 4.21 11.26
C PHE A 12 15.10 3.29 10.77
N ASP A 13 16.14 3.14 11.59
CA ASP A 13 17.27 2.27 11.30
C ASP A 13 16.85 0.80 11.29
N ARG A 14 16.04 0.36 12.26
CA ARG A 14 15.52 -1.02 12.29
C ARG A 14 14.70 -1.35 11.04
N ARG A 15 13.73 -0.51 10.67
CA ARG A 15 12.91 -0.71 9.47
C ARG A 15 13.74 -0.65 8.19
N ALA A 16 14.68 0.29 8.10
CA ALA A 16 15.61 0.37 6.96
C ALA A 16 16.49 -0.87 6.85
N ALA A 17 16.97 -1.43 7.96
CA ALA A 17 17.74 -2.67 7.99
C ALA A 17 16.89 -3.88 7.57
N THR A 18 15.63 -3.98 8.02
CA THR A 18 14.69 -5.02 7.55
C THR A 18 14.42 -4.91 6.05
N ALA A 19 14.13 -3.70 5.54
CA ALA A 19 13.91 -3.48 4.12
C ALA A 19 15.16 -3.82 3.28
N SER A 20 16.34 -3.39 3.72
CA SER A 20 17.62 -3.70 3.05
C SER A 20 17.88 -5.21 3.03
N PHE A 21 17.58 -5.91 4.13
CA PHE A 21 17.70 -7.37 4.18
C PHE A 21 16.79 -8.06 3.17
N ILE A 22 15.53 -7.63 3.06
CA ILE A 22 14.56 -8.14 2.07
C ILE A 22 15.06 -7.88 0.63
N VAL A 23 15.59 -6.69 0.33
CA VAL A 23 16.19 -6.35 -0.98
C VAL A 23 17.41 -7.22 -1.29
N ASN A 24 18.28 -7.45 -0.32
CA ASN A 24 19.46 -8.30 -0.48
C ASN A 24 19.05 -9.76 -0.74
N LEU A 25 18.03 -10.26 -0.02
CA LEU A 25 17.46 -11.59 -0.25
C LEU A 25 16.84 -11.69 -1.64
N PHE A 26 16.14 -10.66 -2.11
CA PHE A 26 15.58 -10.64 -3.46
C PHE A 26 16.69 -10.73 -4.51
N THR A 27 17.77 -9.97 -4.33
CA THR A 27 18.96 -10.04 -5.20
C THR A 27 19.59 -11.43 -5.19
N PHE A 28 19.71 -12.03 -4.01
CA PHE A 28 20.22 -13.39 -3.84
C PHE A 28 19.37 -14.43 -4.58
N HIS A 29 18.05 -14.45 -4.36
CA HIS A 29 17.14 -15.41 -5.03
C HIS A 29 17.06 -15.17 -6.54
N SER A 30 17.15 -13.91 -6.99
CA SER A 30 17.20 -13.59 -8.42
C SER A 30 18.48 -14.13 -9.09
N LYS A 31 19.60 -14.16 -8.35
CA LYS A 31 20.90 -14.65 -8.85
C LYS A 31 21.05 -16.17 -8.77
N HIS A 32 20.59 -16.78 -7.69
CA HIS A 32 20.84 -18.19 -7.37
C HIS A 32 19.62 -19.10 -7.57
N GLY A 33 18.49 -18.54 -7.99
CA GLY A 33 17.21 -19.23 -8.10
C GLY A 33 16.48 -19.34 -6.76
N THR A 34 15.26 -19.87 -6.81
CA THR A 34 14.34 -19.89 -5.66
C THR A 34 14.67 -20.97 -4.63
N SER A 35 15.37 -22.04 -5.03
CA SER A 35 15.80 -23.13 -4.16
C SER A 35 17.31 -23.38 -4.30
N PRO A 36 18.15 -22.44 -3.85
CA PRO A 36 19.59 -22.54 -4.03
C PRO A 36 20.22 -23.61 -3.12
N ASP A 37 21.24 -24.31 -3.62
CA ASP A 37 22.00 -25.30 -2.84
C ASP A 37 22.94 -24.59 -1.86
N LEU A 38 22.50 -24.47 -0.61
CA LEU A 38 23.25 -23.84 0.47
C LEU A 38 24.46 -24.69 0.94
N THR A 39 24.61 -25.93 0.46
CA THR A 39 25.82 -26.73 0.72
C THR A 39 27.00 -26.30 -0.15
N ALA A 40 26.74 -25.61 -1.26
CA ALA A 40 27.76 -25.03 -2.11
C ALA A 40 28.40 -23.81 -1.41
N PRO A 41 29.71 -23.81 -1.09
CA PRO A 41 30.34 -22.75 -0.28
C PRO A 41 30.17 -21.35 -0.86
N ARG A 42 30.19 -21.21 -2.19
CA ARG A 42 30.00 -19.92 -2.86
C ARG A 42 28.60 -19.37 -2.68
N VAL A 43 27.58 -20.23 -2.69
CA VAL A 43 26.18 -19.83 -2.51
C VAL A 43 25.93 -19.45 -1.05
N PHE A 44 26.50 -20.20 -0.10
CA PHE A 44 26.37 -19.86 1.32
C PHE A 44 27.01 -18.51 1.67
N MET A 45 28.19 -18.19 1.13
CA MET A 45 28.85 -16.90 1.37
C MET A 45 28.08 -15.70 0.81
N ASP A 46 27.29 -15.90 -0.26
CA ASP A 46 26.48 -14.85 -0.87
C ASP A 46 25.15 -14.63 -0.12
N LEU A 47 24.82 -15.48 0.86
CA LEU A 47 23.57 -15.38 1.62
C LEU A 47 23.60 -14.14 2.53
N PRO A 48 22.63 -13.22 2.42
CA PRO A 48 22.56 -12.03 3.27
C PRO A 48 22.43 -12.38 4.75
N ALA A 49 23.16 -11.67 5.60
CA ALA A 49 23.03 -11.80 7.05
C ALA A 49 21.76 -11.07 7.55
N PRO A 50 20.96 -11.68 8.44
CA PRO A 50 19.78 -11.03 9.00
C PRO A 50 20.16 -9.92 9.99
N PRO A 51 19.38 -8.83 10.08
CA PRO A 51 19.50 -7.83 11.14
C PRO A 51 19.30 -8.43 12.53
N GLU A 52 19.97 -7.88 13.54
CA GLU A 52 19.93 -8.40 14.92
C GLU A 52 18.55 -8.30 15.59
N HIS A 53 17.70 -7.36 15.15
CA HIS A 53 16.40 -7.11 15.76
C HIS A 53 15.26 -8.01 15.26
N ILE A 54 15.50 -8.85 14.24
CA ILE A 54 14.50 -9.78 13.74
C ILE A 54 14.78 -11.20 14.21
N ASP A 55 13.72 -11.92 14.58
CA ASP A 55 13.82 -13.33 14.99
C ASP A 55 13.87 -14.28 13.79
N ARG A 56 14.04 -15.57 14.08
CA ARG A 56 14.11 -16.62 13.05
C ARG A 56 12.84 -16.71 12.19
N ASP A 57 11.66 -16.59 12.79
CA ASP A 57 10.39 -16.68 12.08
C ASP A 57 10.28 -15.54 11.04
N MET A 58 10.71 -14.35 11.43
CA MET A 58 10.76 -13.17 10.59
C MET A 58 11.81 -13.29 9.49
N VAL A 59 12.94 -13.95 9.74
CA VAL A 59 13.93 -14.26 8.69
C VAL A 59 13.31 -15.19 7.64
N ASP A 60 12.65 -16.27 8.07
CA ASP A 60 11.98 -17.21 7.17
C ASP A 60 10.83 -16.54 6.37
N GLU A 61 10.14 -15.57 6.97
CA GLU A 61 9.17 -14.70 6.29
C GLU A 61 9.84 -13.82 5.23
N CYS A 62 10.91 -13.09 5.57
CA CYS A 62 11.66 -12.27 4.61
C CYS A 62 12.14 -13.10 3.41
N HIS A 63 12.63 -14.33 3.64
CA HIS A 63 13.00 -15.26 2.58
C HIS A 63 11.84 -15.60 1.64
N ARG A 64 10.66 -15.91 2.21
CA ARG A 64 9.46 -16.25 1.42
C ARG A 64 8.99 -15.06 0.58
N ILE A 65 8.96 -13.87 1.16
CA ILE A 65 8.58 -12.63 0.47
C ILE A 65 9.55 -12.35 -0.68
N ALA A 66 10.85 -12.31 -0.39
CA ALA A 66 11.87 -12.04 -1.40
C ALA A 66 11.83 -13.05 -2.55
N ARG A 67 11.65 -14.34 -2.25
CA ARG A 67 11.48 -15.40 -3.25
C ARG A 67 10.22 -15.20 -4.09
N ALA A 68 9.08 -14.92 -3.45
CA ALA A 68 7.82 -14.72 -4.15
C ALA A 68 7.92 -13.55 -5.14
N VAL A 69 8.48 -12.42 -4.72
CA VAL A 69 8.68 -11.25 -5.59
C VAL A 69 9.68 -11.55 -6.71
N ALA A 70 10.75 -12.31 -6.43
CA ALA A 70 11.71 -12.75 -7.45
C ALA A 70 11.06 -13.66 -8.51
N THR A 71 10.04 -14.45 -8.18
CA THR A 71 9.29 -15.24 -9.18
C THR A 71 8.25 -14.43 -9.93
N THR A 72 7.72 -13.36 -9.33
CA THR A 72 6.68 -12.53 -9.94
C THR A 72 7.13 -11.90 -11.26
N VAL A 73 8.41 -11.56 -11.39
CA VAL A 73 8.95 -10.95 -12.62
C VAL A 73 8.88 -11.89 -13.83
N GLU A 74 8.75 -13.19 -13.60
CA GLU A 74 8.56 -14.20 -14.66
C GLU A 74 7.12 -14.19 -15.20
N ASN A 75 6.16 -13.73 -14.40
CA ASN A 75 4.73 -13.62 -14.75
C ASN A 75 4.38 -12.16 -15.08
N LYS A 76 4.99 -11.65 -16.16
CA LYS A 76 4.84 -10.27 -16.61
C LYS A 76 3.77 -10.13 -17.68
N TYR A 77 2.81 -9.25 -17.44
CA TYR A 77 1.84 -8.78 -18.44
C TYR A 77 2.25 -7.40 -18.95
N VAL A 78 2.14 -7.21 -20.26
CA VAL A 78 2.50 -5.95 -20.91
C VAL A 78 1.30 -5.42 -21.66
N LEU A 79 0.89 -4.18 -21.34
CA LEU A 79 -0.14 -3.45 -22.07
C LEU A 79 0.46 -2.84 -23.34
N GLU A 80 -0.34 -2.71 -24.38
CA GLU A 80 0.11 -2.17 -25.68
C GLU A 80 0.21 -0.63 -25.70
N TRP A 81 -0.21 0.03 -24.61
CA TRP A 81 -0.27 1.47 -24.48
C TRP A 81 0.64 1.99 -23.37
N SER A 82 0.88 3.31 -23.37
CA SER A 82 1.73 4.01 -22.39
C SER A 82 0.88 4.63 -21.28
N ALA A 83 1.32 4.49 -20.02
CA ALA A 83 0.63 5.10 -18.89
C ALA A 83 0.71 6.63 -18.91
N GLU A 84 1.76 7.19 -19.50
CA GLU A 84 1.88 8.64 -19.68
C GLU A 84 0.83 9.16 -20.68
N ASP A 85 0.62 8.43 -21.79
CA ASP A 85 -0.41 8.75 -22.76
C ASP A 85 -1.81 8.57 -22.16
N TYR A 86 -2.03 7.55 -21.34
CA TYR A 86 -3.28 7.37 -20.60
C TYR A 86 -3.53 8.54 -19.63
N ALA A 87 -2.53 8.94 -18.84
CA ALA A 87 -2.66 10.03 -17.87
C ALA A 87 -3.01 11.38 -18.50
N LYS A 88 -2.56 11.65 -19.74
CA LYS A 88 -2.92 12.87 -20.50
C LYS A 88 -4.39 12.90 -20.92
N ASP A 89 -4.97 11.73 -21.14
CA ASP A 89 -6.35 11.55 -21.62
C ASP A 89 -7.37 11.39 -20.49
N VAL A 90 -6.91 10.90 -19.33
CA VAL A 90 -7.73 10.78 -18.13
C VAL A 90 -8.15 12.17 -17.65
N GLY A 91 -9.43 12.49 -17.80
CA GLY A 91 -9.97 13.73 -17.27
C GLY A 91 -9.88 13.82 -15.74
N GLY A 92 -9.96 15.03 -15.18
CA GLY A 92 -9.83 15.25 -13.73
C GLY A 92 -10.99 14.76 -12.85
N GLY A 93 -11.97 14.05 -13.41
CA GLY A 93 -13.12 13.53 -12.68
C GLY A 93 -12.75 12.34 -11.79
N VAL A 94 -13.04 12.44 -10.49
CA VAL A 94 -12.84 11.32 -9.53
C VAL A 94 -13.86 10.21 -9.77
N LEU A 95 -15.13 10.57 -10.00
CA LEU A 95 -16.15 9.60 -10.35
C LEU A 95 -16.13 9.36 -11.85
N VAL A 96 -16.14 8.08 -12.18
CA VAL A 96 -16.03 7.56 -13.53
C VAL A 96 -17.36 7.77 -14.29
N LYS A 97 -17.29 8.25 -15.55
CA LYS A 97 -18.45 8.45 -16.44
C LYS A 97 -18.47 7.36 -17.51
N PRO A 98 -19.53 6.53 -17.62
CA PRO A 98 -19.54 5.35 -18.50
C PRO A 98 -19.15 5.61 -19.96
N GLU A 99 -19.65 6.68 -20.58
CA GLU A 99 -19.33 7.01 -21.98
C GLU A 99 -17.86 7.40 -22.18
N HIS A 100 -17.29 8.11 -21.20
CA HIS A 100 -15.88 8.48 -21.20
C HIS A 100 -15.01 7.24 -21.01
N GLU A 101 -15.39 6.33 -20.11
CA GLU A 101 -14.69 5.04 -19.96
C GLU A 101 -14.72 4.21 -21.21
N ALA A 102 -15.87 4.07 -21.85
CA ALA A 102 -15.97 3.30 -23.09
C ALA A 102 -15.06 3.88 -24.18
N THR A 103 -14.84 5.19 -24.18
CA THR A 103 -13.89 5.85 -25.08
C THR A 103 -12.44 5.55 -24.68
N LEU A 104 -12.11 5.68 -23.39
CA LEU A 104 -10.77 5.36 -22.86
C LEU A 104 -10.41 3.89 -23.09
N MET A 105 -11.29 2.94 -22.75
CA MET A 105 -11.06 1.50 -22.93
C MET A 105 -10.83 1.10 -24.40
N ARG A 106 -11.42 1.81 -25.37
CA ARG A 106 -11.14 1.57 -26.79
C ARG A 106 -9.77 2.06 -27.21
N LYS A 107 -9.30 3.17 -26.61
CA LYS A 107 -7.97 3.74 -26.90
C LYS A 107 -6.86 3.04 -26.12
N TYR A 108 -7.17 2.59 -24.90
CA TYR A 108 -6.29 1.96 -23.93
C TYR A 108 -6.92 0.61 -23.50
N PRO A 109 -6.89 -0.41 -24.37
CA PRO A 109 -7.54 -1.69 -24.08
C PRO A 109 -6.94 -2.36 -22.83
N PRO A 110 -7.77 -2.96 -21.94
CA PRO A 110 -7.27 -3.73 -20.83
C PRO A 110 -6.67 -5.06 -21.30
N LEU A 111 -6.03 -5.81 -20.38
CA LEU A 111 -5.53 -7.17 -20.67
C LEU A 111 -6.65 -8.15 -21.04
N ILE A 112 -7.87 -7.84 -20.65
CA ILE A 112 -9.07 -8.62 -20.94
C ILE A 112 -9.74 -8.02 -22.18
N ASP A 113 -10.29 -8.88 -23.03
CA ASP A 113 -11.04 -8.46 -24.21
C ASP A 113 -12.14 -7.42 -23.84
N VAL A 114 -12.14 -6.27 -24.51
CA VAL A 114 -13.04 -5.15 -24.23
C VAL A 114 -14.51 -5.56 -24.37
N HIS A 115 -14.86 -6.44 -25.31
CA HIS A 115 -16.23 -6.91 -25.46
C HIS A 115 -16.64 -7.78 -24.29
N LYS A 116 -15.74 -8.61 -23.75
CA LYS A 116 -16.01 -9.34 -22.49
C LYS A 116 -16.24 -8.37 -21.34
N VAL A 117 -15.39 -7.36 -21.18
CA VAL A 117 -15.54 -6.39 -20.07
C VAL A 117 -16.85 -5.60 -20.17
N LEU A 118 -17.22 -5.15 -21.38
CA LEU A 118 -18.45 -4.38 -21.59
C LEU A 118 -19.72 -5.23 -21.47
N ASN A 119 -19.66 -6.53 -21.76
CA ASN A 119 -20.79 -7.44 -21.66
C ASN A 119 -20.96 -8.06 -20.26
N SER A 120 -19.89 -8.15 -19.48
CA SER A 120 -19.87 -8.74 -18.12
C SER A 120 -20.08 -7.70 -17.01
N MET A 121 -21.01 -6.76 -17.19
CA MET A 121 -21.27 -5.70 -16.19
C MET A 121 -21.65 -6.22 -14.78
N GLU A 122 -21.96 -7.50 -14.64
CA GLU A 122 -22.33 -8.16 -13.37
C GLU A 122 -21.46 -9.37 -12.99
N GLU A 123 -20.49 -9.78 -13.84
CA GLU A 123 -19.69 -10.98 -13.58
C GLU A 123 -18.24 -10.61 -13.30
N HIS A 124 -17.69 -11.22 -12.24
CA HIS A 124 -16.28 -11.12 -11.85
C HIS A 124 -15.39 -11.30 -13.10
N LEU A 125 -14.84 -10.18 -13.60
CA LEU A 125 -13.96 -10.19 -14.75
C LEU A 125 -12.83 -11.21 -14.52
N PRO A 126 -12.35 -11.90 -15.57
CA PRO A 126 -11.37 -12.96 -15.41
C PRO A 126 -10.18 -12.44 -14.59
N ILE A 127 -10.03 -13.07 -13.42
CA ILE A 127 -9.00 -12.79 -12.42
C ILE A 127 -7.66 -12.86 -13.14
N ILE A 128 -6.86 -11.80 -13.02
CA ILE A 128 -5.41 -11.94 -13.21
C ILE A 128 -5.01 -12.92 -12.13
N ASP A 129 -4.83 -14.17 -12.56
CA ASP A 129 -4.37 -15.39 -11.87
C ASP A 129 -4.14 -15.30 -10.35
N ASP A 130 -4.45 -16.35 -9.60
CA ASP A 130 -4.10 -16.44 -8.17
C ASP A 130 -2.57 -16.43 -7.92
N ARG A 131 -1.79 -16.41 -9.00
CA ARG A 131 -0.33 -16.30 -9.02
C ARG A 131 0.13 -14.84 -9.00
N PRO A 132 1.22 -14.55 -8.26
CA PRO A 132 1.87 -13.25 -8.32
C PRO A 132 2.21 -12.82 -9.75
N ALA A 133 1.94 -11.55 -10.07
CA ALA A 133 2.14 -10.98 -11.40
C ALA A 133 2.59 -9.51 -11.33
N VAL A 134 3.31 -9.07 -12.36
CA VAL A 134 3.61 -7.65 -12.60
C VAL A 134 2.99 -7.21 -13.91
N ILE A 135 2.29 -6.08 -13.89
CA ILE A 135 1.68 -5.45 -15.07
C ILE A 135 2.48 -4.20 -15.38
N THR A 136 2.95 -4.09 -16.62
CA THR A 136 3.63 -2.89 -17.12
C THR A 136 2.90 -2.29 -18.31
N ASP A 137 3.14 -1.01 -18.54
CA ASP A 137 2.83 -0.38 -19.82
C ASP A 137 3.82 -0.84 -20.92
N ARG A 138 3.60 -0.38 -22.16
CA ARG A 138 4.46 -0.74 -23.31
C ARG A 138 5.91 -0.26 -23.16
N ASP A 139 6.13 0.79 -22.36
CA ASP A 139 7.43 1.43 -22.15
C ASP A 139 8.18 0.77 -20.97
N GLY A 140 7.55 -0.21 -20.30
CA GLY A 140 8.10 -0.96 -19.19
C GLY A 140 7.85 -0.32 -17.82
N ASN A 141 7.08 0.76 -17.73
CA ASN A 141 6.69 1.35 -16.46
C ASN A 141 5.73 0.42 -15.73
N VAL A 142 6.01 0.17 -14.45
CA VAL A 142 5.16 -0.66 -13.61
C VAL A 142 3.84 0.07 -13.33
N LEU A 143 2.73 -0.63 -13.53
CA LEU A 143 1.39 -0.16 -13.19
C LEU A 143 0.85 -0.85 -11.95
N VAL A 144 1.07 -2.16 -11.86
CA VAL A 144 0.55 -2.99 -10.76
C VAL A 144 1.53 -4.11 -10.44
N TRP A 145 1.78 -4.30 -9.15
CA TRP A 145 2.28 -5.56 -8.61
C TRP A 145 1.12 -6.27 -7.90
N SER A 146 0.69 -7.42 -8.41
CA SER A 146 -0.27 -8.29 -7.75
C SER A 146 0.50 -9.38 -7.00
N LEU A 147 0.40 -9.41 -5.67
CA LEU A 147 1.18 -10.30 -4.80
C LEU A 147 0.24 -11.08 -3.86
N PRO A 148 -0.70 -11.89 -4.39
CA PRO A 148 -1.63 -12.68 -3.59
C PRO A 148 -0.86 -13.65 -2.68
N GLY A 149 -1.32 -13.77 -1.43
CA GLY A 149 -0.73 -14.70 -0.46
C GLY A 149 0.71 -14.39 -0.03
N ILE A 150 1.26 -13.22 -0.37
CA ILE A 150 2.65 -12.87 -0.05
C ILE A 150 2.92 -12.80 1.46
N LEU A 151 1.90 -12.41 2.24
CA LEU A 151 1.99 -12.40 3.70
C LEU A 151 1.45 -13.71 4.28
N PRO A 152 2.23 -14.41 5.12
CA PRO A 152 1.76 -15.62 5.77
C PRO A 152 0.59 -15.34 6.71
N GLU A 153 -0.25 -16.35 6.96
CA GLU A 153 -1.43 -16.23 7.83
C GLU A 153 -1.09 -15.66 9.21
N LYS A 154 0.02 -16.10 9.82
CA LYS A 154 0.53 -15.55 11.09
C LYS A 154 0.70 -14.02 11.04
N ARG A 155 1.35 -13.50 10.00
CA ARG A 155 1.54 -12.05 9.79
C ARG A 155 0.21 -11.33 9.60
N GLN A 156 -0.69 -11.90 8.80
CA GLN A 156 -2.03 -11.32 8.61
C GLN A 156 -2.78 -11.21 9.94
N MET A 157 -2.70 -12.23 10.80
CA MET A 157 -3.30 -12.23 12.13
C MET A 157 -2.66 -11.20 13.08
N GLU A 158 -1.34 -11.03 13.03
CA GLU A 158 -0.64 -9.98 13.79
C GLU A 158 -1.09 -8.58 13.35
N ILE A 159 -1.17 -8.34 12.03
CA ILE A 159 -1.65 -7.07 11.47
C ILE A 159 -3.11 -6.80 11.89
N LEU A 160 -3.97 -7.81 11.80
CA LEU A 160 -5.37 -7.71 12.24
C LEU A 160 -5.47 -7.40 13.72
N LYS A 161 -4.68 -8.09 14.55
CA LYS A 161 -4.64 -7.85 16.00
C LYS A 161 -4.21 -6.42 16.31
N ALA A 162 -3.10 -5.95 15.73
CA ALA A 162 -2.65 -4.57 15.90
C ALA A 162 -3.75 -3.59 15.49
N THR A 163 -4.38 -3.82 14.33
CA THR A 163 -5.43 -2.94 13.77
C THR A 163 -6.68 -2.85 14.64
N ARG A 164 -6.93 -3.82 15.54
CA ARG A 164 -8.03 -3.72 16.52
C ARG A 164 -7.87 -2.55 17.47
N CYS A 165 -6.65 -2.10 17.75
CA CYS A 165 -6.39 -0.95 18.62
C CYS A 165 -7.15 0.32 18.15
N ILE A 166 -7.24 0.51 16.82
CA ILE A 166 -7.85 1.67 16.18
C ILE A 166 -9.26 1.41 15.63
N GLU A 167 -9.85 0.23 15.87
CA GLU A 167 -11.20 -0.09 15.40
C GLU A 167 -12.25 0.93 15.87
N ALA A 168 -12.13 1.38 17.14
CA ALA A 168 -13.03 2.38 17.70
C ALA A 168 -12.91 3.79 17.05
N GLN A 169 -11.88 4.03 16.22
CA GLN A 169 -11.73 5.26 15.44
C GLN A 169 -12.39 5.16 14.06
N LEU A 170 -12.81 3.97 13.64
CA LEU A 170 -13.53 3.79 12.38
C LEU A 170 -14.87 4.52 12.46
N SER A 171 -15.10 5.40 11.49
CA SER A 171 -16.30 6.21 11.47
C SER A 171 -16.93 6.25 10.08
N THR A 172 -18.25 6.43 10.08
CA THR A 172 -19.06 6.74 8.90
C THR A 172 -19.79 8.06 9.11
N LYS A 173 -19.93 8.83 8.05
CA LYS A 173 -20.60 10.12 8.06
C LYS A 173 -22.03 9.97 7.53
N PRO A 174 -23.02 10.66 8.13
CA PRO A 174 -24.32 10.78 7.50
C PRO A 174 -24.17 11.52 6.16
N VAL A 175 -24.97 11.13 5.18
CA VAL A 175 -25.06 11.85 3.90
C VAL A 175 -26.17 12.90 4.03
N PRO A 176 -25.91 14.19 3.74
CA PRO A 176 -26.95 15.20 3.73
C PRO A 176 -28.07 14.86 2.73
N PRO A 177 -29.36 15.08 3.05
CA PRO A 177 -30.47 14.70 2.18
C PRO A 177 -30.41 15.31 0.77
N ASP A 178 -29.88 16.53 0.64
CA ASP A 178 -29.85 17.29 -0.61
C ASP A 178 -28.57 17.08 -1.43
N GLU A 179 -27.66 16.23 -0.97
CA GLU A 179 -26.40 15.99 -1.65
C GLU A 179 -26.37 14.65 -2.41
N PRO A 180 -25.78 14.60 -3.62
CA PRO A 180 -25.61 13.34 -4.34
C PRO A 180 -24.81 12.34 -3.50
N ILE A 181 -25.41 11.18 -3.21
CA ILE A 181 -24.82 10.11 -2.38
C ILE A 181 -23.42 9.74 -2.88
N MET A 182 -23.24 9.67 -4.20
CA MET A 182 -21.95 9.35 -4.82
C MET A 182 -20.83 10.32 -4.47
N LYS A 183 -21.09 11.58 -4.10
CA LYS A 183 -20.02 12.49 -3.62
C LYS A 183 -19.45 12.08 -2.27
N HIS A 184 -20.19 11.28 -1.51
CA HIS A 184 -19.84 10.86 -0.16
C HIS A 184 -19.31 9.42 -0.08
N TRP A 185 -19.02 8.78 -1.21
CA TRP A 185 -18.68 7.36 -1.27
C TRP A 185 -17.54 6.92 -0.33
N ARG A 186 -16.58 7.82 -0.05
CA ARG A 186 -15.44 7.50 0.81
C ARG A 186 -15.81 7.26 2.28
N SER A 187 -16.86 7.92 2.78
CA SER A 187 -17.21 7.92 4.22
C SER A 187 -18.72 7.87 4.53
N GLY A 188 -19.58 7.98 3.53
CA GLY A 188 -21.03 8.04 3.69
C GLY A 188 -21.60 6.69 4.09
N LYS A 189 -22.44 6.67 5.13
CA LYS A 189 -23.10 5.46 5.67
C LYS A 189 -23.69 4.48 4.63
N PRO A 190 -24.32 4.92 3.52
CA PRO A 190 -24.89 3.99 2.54
C PRO A 190 -23.88 3.06 1.87
N PHE A 191 -22.58 3.39 1.88
CA PHE A 191 -21.52 2.59 1.27
C PHE A 191 -20.90 1.57 2.24
N PHE A 192 -21.38 1.49 3.48
CA PHE A 192 -20.81 0.62 4.50
C PHE A 192 -21.82 -0.46 4.92
N SER A 193 -21.40 -1.71 4.84
CA SER A 193 -22.19 -2.82 5.39
C SER A 193 -22.03 -2.89 6.90
N LYS A 194 -23.14 -3.04 7.63
CA LYS A 194 -23.14 -3.29 9.08
C LYS A 194 -22.80 -4.75 9.44
N SER A 195 -22.57 -5.61 8.46
CA SER A 195 -22.24 -7.02 8.67
C SER A 195 -20.75 -7.21 8.95
N GLY A 196 -20.40 -8.16 9.80
CA GLY A 196 -19.04 -8.65 10.00
C GLY A 196 -18.48 -8.40 11.40
N ASP A 197 -17.25 -8.86 11.62
CA ASP A 197 -16.58 -8.81 12.93
C ASP A 197 -15.94 -7.46 13.26
N TRP A 198 -16.11 -6.44 12.41
CA TRP A 198 -15.47 -5.13 12.54
C TRP A 198 -16.50 -4.00 12.49
N LEU A 199 -16.26 -2.96 13.29
CA LEU A 199 -16.93 -1.68 13.10
C LEU A 199 -16.69 -1.17 11.68
N SER A 200 -17.77 -0.73 11.04
CA SER A 200 -17.72 -0.26 9.66
C SER A 200 -17.33 1.20 9.63
N GLY A 201 -16.43 1.56 8.72
CA GLY A 201 -16.00 2.94 8.57
C GLY A 201 -14.58 3.05 8.04
N THR A 202 -14.07 4.27 8.12
CA THR A 202 -12.69 4.60 7.77
C THR A 202 -12.05 5.43 8.85
N THR A 203 -10.74 5.27 9.05
CA THR A 203 -9.89 6.26 9.71
C THR A 203 -8.67 6.52 8.83
N LEU A 204 -8.13 7.73 8.90
CA LEU A 204 -6.96 8.16 8.15
C LEU A 204 -5.94 8.72 9.14
N LEU A 205 -4.80 8.07 9.21
CA LEU A 205 -3.67 8.46 10.03
C LEU A 205 -2.61 9.08 9.12
N TYR A 206 -2.08 10.24 9.47
CA TYR A 206 -0.91 10.82 8.79
C TYR A 206 -0.05 11.60 9.76
N VAL A 207 1.26 11.58 9.51
CA VAL A 207 2.27 12.25 10.34
C VAL A 207 2.36 13.74 10.08
N ALA A 208 2.20 14.16 8.83
CA ALA A 208 2.27 15.55 8.43
C ALA A 208 1.46 15.75 7.15
N GLY A 209 0.24 16.25 7.28
CA GLY A 209 -0.68 16.47 6.17
C GLY A 209 -1.42 17.78 6.31
N PHE A 210 -2.01 18.25 5.20
CA PHE A 210 -2.96 19.34 5.26
C PHE A 210 -4.30 18.84 5.81
N ALA A 211 -4.99 19.68 6.57
CA ALA A 211 -6.39 19.41 6.90
C ALA A 211 -7.23 19.38 5.62
N GLN A 212 -8.34 18.64 5.64
CA GLN A 212 -9.23 18.52 4.49
C GLN A 212 -9.66 19.90 3.96
N GLY A 213 -9.51 20.12 2.66
CA GLY A 213 -9.83 21.40 2.00
C GLY A 213 -8.74 22.48 2.12
N HIS A 214 -7.62 22.19 2.79
CA HIS A 214 -6.48 23.10 2.90
C HIS A 214 -5.33 22.62 2.03
N THR A 215 -4.64 23.55 1.38
CA THR A 215 -3.40 23.27 0.62
C THR A 215 -2.48 24.50 0.63
N GLY A 216 -1.18 24.29 0.46
CA GLY A 216 -0.22 25.36 0.23
C GLY A 216 0.38 25.99 1.50
N PRO A 217 1.28 26.98 1.34
CA PRO A 217 2.22 27.40 2.39
C PRO A 217 1.58 28.02 3.63
N LYS A 218 0.35 28.52 3.51
CA LYS A 218 -0.38 29.19 4.59
C LYS A 218 -0.97 28.21 5.61
N HIS A 219 -1.09 26.94 5.24
CA HIS A 219 -1.65 25.91 6.11
C HIS A 219 -0.52 25.04 6.66
N PRO A 220 -0.39 24.91 7.99
CA PRO A 220 0.65 24.09 8.56
C PRO A 220 0.38 22.61 8.24
N LEU A 221 1.44 21.88 7.93
CA LEU A 221 1.42 20.42 7.95
C LEU A 221 1.42 19.98 9.41
N ILE A 222 0.38 19.26 9.80
CA ILE A 222 0.22 18.75 11.16
C ILE A 222 -0.15 17.26 11.12
N PRO A 223 0.10 16.52 12.19
CA PRO A 223 -0.46 15.17 12.30
C PRO A 223 -1.98 15.20 12.32
N SER A 224 -2.60 14.17 11.75
CA SER A 224 -4.05 13.94 11.83
C SER A 224 -4.50 13.88 13.29
N ALA A 225 -5.77 14.26 13.56
CA ALA A 225 -6.33 14.17 14.90
C ALA A 225 -6.34 12.72 15.41
N ASP A 226 -6.72 11.77 14.55
CA ASP A 226 -6.81 10.35 14.90
C ASP A 226 -5.44 9.76 15.25
N ALA A 227 -4.37 10.15 14.55
CA ALA A 227 -3.02 9.65 14.83
C ALA A 227 -2.47 10.08 16.20
N LYS A 228 -3.02 11.12 16.82
CA LYS A 228 -2.56 11.59 18.14
C LYS A 228 -3.14 10.78 19.31
N SER A 229 -4.14 9.93 19.06
CA SER A 229 -4.81 9.16 20.10
C SER A 229 -3.88 8.11 20.70
N GLN A 230 -4.14 7.70 21.95
CA GLN A 230 -3.40 6.61 22.57
C GLN A 230 -3.56 5.31 21.78
N ARG A 231 -4.77 5.04 21.27
CA ARG A 231 -5.07 3.87 20.43
C ARG A 231 -4.21 3.80 19.18
N ALA A 232 -3.99 4.94 18.52
CA ALA A 232 -3.14 5.02 17.35
C ALA A 232 -1.67 4.76 17.72
N LYS A 233 -1.20 5.26 18.87
CA LYS A 233 0.16 4.96 19.37
C LYS A 233 0.35 3.48 19.68
N ASP A 234 -0.64 2.86 20.33
CA ASP A 234 -0.63 1.43 20.64
C ASP A 234 -0.60 0.60 19.34
N TRP A 235 -1.42 0.97 18.36
CA TRP A 235 -1.39 0.38 17.02
C TRP A 235 -0.02 0.52 16.35
N MET A 236 0.59 1.71 16.37
CA MET A 236 1.90 1.94 15.77
C MET A 236 2.98 1.06 16.38
N ALA A 237 3.00 0.94 17.71
CA ALA A 237 3.93 0.06 18.41
C ALA A 237 3.73 -1.42 18.04
N GLU A 238 2.49 -1.89 17.95
CA GLU A 238 2.20 -3.28 17.55
C GLU A 238 2.43 -3.53 16.05
N PHE A 239 2.35 -2.51 15.21
CA PHE A 239 2.49 -2.62 13.75
C PHE A 239 3.94 -2.47 13.25
N GLU A 240 4.89 -2.00 14.07
CA GLU A 240 6.27 -1.68 13.66
C GLU A 240 6.91 -2.77 12.78
N THR A 241 6.89 -4.02 13.24
CA THR A 241 7.49 -5.15 12.52
C THR A 241 6.82 -5.37 11.17
N SER A 242 5.48 -5.37 11.14
CA SER A 242 4.71 -5.54 9.91
C SER A 242 4.92 -4.38 8.93
N GLY A 243 5.04 -3.15 9.42
CA GLY A 243 5.35 -1.99 8.60
C GLY A 243 6.76 -2.08 8.00
N GLY A 244 7.75 -2.59 8.74
CA GLY A 244 9.07 -2.90 8.19
C GLY A 244 9.05 -3.95 7.06
N VAL A 245 8.16 -4.95 7.13
CA VAL A 245 7.94 -5.90 6.02
C VAL A 245 7.38 -5.19 4.78
N LEU A 246 6.33 -4.37 4.97
CA LEU A 246 5.69 -3.63 3.88
C LEU A 246 6.65 -2.64 3.22
N ASP A 247 7.51 -2.00 4.02
CA ASP A 247 8.60 -1.15 3.53
C ASP A 247 9.59 -1.92 2.67
N GLY A 248 9.95 -3.15 3.06
CA GLY A 248 10.80 -4.03 2.28
C GLY A 248 10.18 -4.49 0.97
N ILE A 249 8.86 -4.76 0.97
CA ILE A 249 8.12 -5.04 -0.26
C ILE A 249 8.19 -3.82 -1.20
N LEU A 250 7.91 -2.61 -0.69
CA LEU A 250 8.01 -1.39 -1.48
C LEU A 250 9.44 -1.16 -2.01
N ALA A 251 10.46 -1.42 -1.20
CA ALA A 251 11.86 -1.26 -1.58
C ALA A 251 12.26 -2.17 -2.76
N ILE A 252 11.65 -3.35 -2.90
CA ILE A 252 11.84 -4.21 -4.07
C ILE A 252 10.97 -3.75 -5.25
N THR A 253 9.67 -3.53 -5.02
CA THR A 253 8.70 -3.33 -6.11
C THR A 253 8.77 -1.93 -6.71
N HIS A 254 9.20 -0.94 -5.94
CA HIS A 254 9.33 0.44 -6.36
C HIS A 254 10.44 1.20 -5.58
N PRO A 255 11.73 0.87 -5.79
CA PRO A 255 12.85 1.41 -5.01
C PRO A 255 12.90 2.95 -4.96
N GLY A 256 12.64 3.62 -6.09
CA GLY A 256 12.64 5.10 -6.13
C GLY A 256 11.54 5.75 -5.27
N LEU A 257 10.41 5.07 -5.06
CA LEU A 257 9.32 5.57 -4.22
C LEU A 257 9.64 5.30 -2.74
N TYR A 258 10.27 4.17 -2.44
CA TYR A 258 10.81 3.88 -1.11
C TYR A 258 11.84 4.93 -0.67
N ASP A 259 12.80 5.25 -1.53
CA ASP A 259 13.82 6.27 -1.25
C ASP A 259 13.20 7.66 -1.05
N ALA A 260 12.24 8.03 -1.91
CA ALA A 260 11.49 9.28 -1.77
C ALA A 260 10.70 9.31 -0.45
N ALA A 261 10.04 8.21 -0.06
CA ALA A 261 9.29 8.11 1.18
C ALA A 261 10.20 8.27 2.42
N ARG A 262 11.39 7.65 2.40
CA ARG A 262 12.42 7.84 3.45
C ARG A 262 12.87 9.30 3.54
N ALA A 263 13.21 9.92 2.43
CA ALA A 263 13.63 11.32 2.39
C ALA A 263 12.54 12.27 2.93
N VAL A 264 11.27 11.98 2.63
CA VAL A 264 10.11 12.70 3.19
C VAL A 264 10.03 12.51 4.71
N ALA A 265 10.17 11.28 5.20
CA ALA A 265 10.13 10.98 6.63
C ALA A 265 11.26 11.70 7.39
N GLU A 266 12.49 11.69 6.87
CA GLU A 266 13.62 12.46 7.42
C GLU A 266 13.35 13.97 7.41
N THR A 267 12.78 14.49 6.32
CA THR A 267 12.42 15.91 6.21
C THR A 267 11.36 16.29 7.23
N ILE A 268 10.36 15.44 7.47
CA ILE A 268 9.34 15.65 8.51
C ILE A 268 10.01 15.66 9.89
N TRP A 269 10.87 14.70 10.18
CA TRP A 269 11.62 14.67 11.44
C TRP A 269 12.44 15.96 11.65
N GLN A 270 13.21 16.39 10.67
CA GLN A 270 14.08 17.56 10.82
C GLN A 270 13.30 18.88 10.90
N LYS A 271 12.21 19.02 10.14
CA LYS A 271 11.54 20.32 9.93
C LYS A 271 10.22 20.48 10.67
N ARG A 272 9.64 19.41 11.24
CA ARG A 272 8.28 19.42 11.82
C ARG A 272 8.28 18.91 13.26
N GLY A 273 8.65 19.80 14.18
CA GLY A 273 8.62 19.51 15.63
C GLY A 273 7.26 19.03 16.15
N THR A 274 6.16 19.50 15.55
CA THR A 274 4.79 19.05 15.88
C THR A 274 4.53 17.57 15.57
N SER A 275 5.41 16.92 14.82
CA SER A 275 5.28 15.51 14.41
C SER A 275 6.24 14.58 15.15
N HIS A 276 7.19 15.09 15.95
CA HIS A 276 8.25 14.28 16.57
C HIS A 276 7.72 13.09 17.37
N SER A 277 6.84 13.34 18.32
CA SER A 277 6.28 12.27 19.18
C SER A 277 5.51 11.20 18.42
N LEU A 278 5.00 11.53 17.22
CA LEU A 278 4.34 10.57 16.35
C LEU A 278 5.34 9.82 15.47
N MET A 279 6.33 10.54 14.94
CA MET A 279 7.42 9.97 14.13
C MET A 279 8.27 8.98 14.94
N GLU A 280 8.41 9.20 16.24
CA GLU A 280 8.99 8.25 17.21
C GLU A 280 8.22 6.95 17.37
N LEU A 281 7.01 6.81 16.82
CA LEU A 281 6.28 5.54 16.80
C LEU A 281 5.90 5.09 15.39
N TRP A 282 5.99 5.99 14.40
CA TRP A 282 5.44 5.74 13.08
C TRP A 282 6.04 4.48 12.40
N PRO A 283 5.20 3.50 12.01
CA PRO A 283 5.66 2.13 11.77
C PRO A 283 6.05 1.84 10.32
N THR A 284 6.02 2.81 9.41
CA THR A 284 6.26 2.57 7.97
C THR A 284 6.88 3.78 7.29
N CYS A 285 7.38 3.63 6.06
CA CYS A 285 7.86 4.72 5.22
C CYS A 285 6.73 5.58 4.63
N PHE A 286 5.50 5.04 4.51
CA PHE A 286 4.36 5.84 4.01
C PHE A 286 4.00 6.95 4.98
N SER A 287 3.78 8.17 4.50
CA SER A 287 3.43 9.32 5.36
C SER A 287 1.96 9.35 5.81
N SER A 288 1.14 8.47 5.24
CA SER A 288 -0.27 8.31 5.56
C SER A 288 -0.74 6.86 5.41
N ILE A 289 -1.66 6.44 6.26
CA ILE A 289 -2.33 5.13 6.21
C ILE A 289 -3.83 5.33 6.37
N GLN A 290 -4.60 4.73 5.45
CA GLN A 290 -6.05 4.64 5.57
C GLN A 290 -6.45 3.21 5.92
N VAL A 291 -7.24 3.06 6.98
CA VAL A 291 -7.91 1.78 7.29
C VAL A 291 -9.35 1.89 6.86
N ILE A 292 -9.81 0.91 6.09
CA ILE A 292 -11.16 0.83 5.54
C ILE A 292 -11.77 -0.51 5.94
N ALA A 293 -12.92 -0.48 6.60
CA ALA A 293 -13.67 -1.68 6.97
C ALA A 293 -15.08 -1.64 6.39
N ASN A 294 -15.47 -2.75 5.74
CA ASN A 294 -16.82 -3.01 5.20
C ASN A 294 -17.34 -1.97 4.20
N ARG A 295 -16.47 -1.31 3.43
CA ARG A 295 -16.86 -0.31 2.42
C ARG A 295 -17.02 -0.94 1.04
N GLY A 296 -18.20 -0.76 0.43
CA GLY A 296 -18.39 -0.91 -1.01
C GLY A 296 -17.87 0.32 -1.74
N THR A 297 -16.82 0.15 -2.54
CA THR A 297 -16.19 1.27 -3.25
C THR A 297 -16.68 1.31 -4.69
N PRO A 298 -17.38 2.39 -5.12
CA PRO A 298 -17.78 2.52 -6.53
C PRO A 298 -16.55 2.73 -7.42
N ARG A 299 -16.73 2.49 -8.73
CA ARG A 299 -15.70 2.81 -9.74
C ARG A 299 -15.32 4.29 -9.67
N HIS A 300 -14.03 4.56 -9.47
CA HIS A 300 -13.48 5.89 -9.28
C HIS A 300 -12.01 5.93 -9.72
N ARG A 301 -11.45 7.14 -9.80
CA ARG A 301 -10.01 7.38 -9.95
C ARG A 301 -9.50 8.33 -8.88
N ASP A 302 -8.35 8.01 -8.31
CA ASP A 302 -7.64 8.88 -7.40
C ASP A 302 -6.63 9.75 -8.17
N ASN A 303 -7.04 11.00 -8.45
CA ASN A 303 -6.30 11.91 -9.32
C ASN A 303 -5.30 12.82 -8.57
N SER A 304 -4.99 12.51 -7.31
CA SER A 304 -4.13 13.36 -6.45
C SER A 304 -2.66 12.97 -6.45
N ALA A 305 -2.30 11.83 -7.05
CA ALA A 305 -0.93 11.35 -7.13
C ALA A 305 -0.22 11.88 -8.41
N LEU A 306 1.10 11.84 -8.40
CA LEU A 306 1.90 12.10 -9.61
C LEU A 306 2.01 10.83 -10.45
N PRO A 307 2.16 10.94 -11.79
CA PRO A 307 2.44 9.79 -12.63
C PRO A 307 3.64 8.98 -12.11
N GLY A 308 3.49 7.66 -12.09
CA GLY A 308 4.50 6.72 -11.58
C GLY A 308 4.50 6.54 -10.06
N TRP A 309 3.63 7.22 -9.30
CA TRP A 309 3.44 6.91 -7.88
C TRP A 309 2.42 5.78 -7.74
N LEU A 310 2.73 4.80 -6.89
CA LEU A 310 1.85 3.67 -6.60
C LEU A 310 1.40 3.69 -5.14
N ASP A 311 0.15 3.33 -4.91
CA ASP A 311 -0.36 3.03 -3.59
C ASP A 311 -0.07 1.57 -3.22
N LEU A 312 0.24 1.32 -1.95
CA LEU A 312 0.27 -0.04 -1.40
C LEU A 312 -1.09 -0.38 -0.81
N LEU A 313 -1.80 -1.29 -1.46
CA LEU A 313 -3.08 -1.82 -1.01
C LEU A 313 -2.86 -3.14 -0.30
N LEU A 314 -3.18 -3.18 1.01
CA LEU A 314 -3.14 -4.40 1.81
C LEU A 314 -4.55 -4.85 2.15
N SER A 315 -4.95 -6.00 1.61
CA SER A 315 -6.20 -6.68 1.94
C SER A 315 -5.92 -7.78 2.98
N LEU A 316 -6.76 -7.87 4.02
CA LEU A 316 -6.58 -8.81 5.14
C LEU A 316 -7.83 -9.68 5.31
N ARG A 317 -7.62 -10.94 5.69
CA ARG A 317 -8.63 -12.03 5.78
C ARG A 317 -9.09 -12.55 4.42
N THR A 318 -9.83 -13.65 4.48
CA THR A 318 -10.54 -14.23 3.34
C THR A 318 -11.79 -13.40 3.06
N TYR A 319 -11.87 -12.82 1.88
CA TYR A 319 -13.07 -12.13 1.38
C TYR A 319 -14.07 -13.12 0.75
N GLY A 320 -13.94 -14.41 1.08
CA GLY A 320 -14.53 -15.51 0.32
C GLY A 320 -14.09 -15.47 -1.15
N GLU A 321 -14.88 -16.09 -2.02
CA GLU A 321 -14.70 -16.03 -3.49
C GLU A 321 -15.07 -14.65 -4.09
N ASN A 322 -15.56 -13.70 -3.27
CA ASN A 322 -16.23 -12.48 -3.74
C ASN A 322 -15.37 -11.21 -3.66
N GLY A 323 -14.22 -11.25 -2.98
CA GLY A 323 -13.34 -10.09 -2.86
C GLY A 323 -12.50 -9.89 -4.11
N VAL A 324 -12.89 -8.94 -4.96
CA VAL A 324 -12.17 -8.62 -6.20
C VAL A 324 -11.75 -7.15 -6.18
N LEU A 325 -10.49 -6.89 -6.53
CA LEU A 325 -10.03 -5.56 -6.92
C LEU A 325 -10.12 -5.46 -8.45
N GLU A 326 -11.09 -4.69 -8.95
CA GLU A 326 -11.26 -4.37 -10.36
C GLU A 326 -10.47 -3.09 -10.67
N LEU A 327 -9.49 -3.18 -11.58
CA LEU A 327 -8.62 -2.08 -12.03
C LEU A 327 -8.85 -1.77 -13.51
#